data_AF-A0A934S043-F1
#
_entry.id   AF-A0A934S043-F1
#
_cell.length_a   1.000
_cell.length_b   1.000
_cell.length_c   1.000
_cell.angle_alpha   90.00
_cell.angle_beta   90.00
_cell.angle_gamma   90.00
#
_symmetry.space_group_name_H-M   'P 1'
#
loop_
_entity.id
_entity.type
_entity.pdbx_description
1 polymer ?
#
loop_
_entity_poly.entity_id
_entity_poly.type
_entity_poly.pdbx_seq_one_letter_code
_entity_poly.pdbx_strand_id
1 'polypeptide(L)'
;MPKIQAVSLAKAASVKIKPSASSLKVAKAVRVKAGVKKRIPGRTKPVRRTPIQRATLAINAKFNEQGGAKGWLRKATTEVRQCPDKIGYFRHHAGGSIYYSPSTGAHAVKGAIRKLWSEQGWERGDLGYPTTDEERGRNADGEGRYSVFQGGAVFWKSEYGAIQLDGPIWSKYRDTGAEVGPLGFPKQAERGTPDRRGRFVHFEFGSIYYTAQTGACEVHGSIRGYWASKGWERNPKLGYPLSDELIPDRALGWKSPLNFNIARAAFVTNAVKLSSAGSSGVGKVGVATFANKKKLTLNPALVKKKVPANMLVAKPIVQPKAVLDAIAGQDSENRYSDFENGVLFWNRKTRQVSELSPWLRTSRGTSLRFSGVQMANKVRAELSKKLKLPSCTLTSVVFKRVSSYSFDGAGVRNRKHEFEVNYRGSTLVAGKYKPADLTLRVWAVVSWNPIHRSIDLALTHFGYRKRPAKMKGMSDTRVSVGRRLDPLLWQRFVIASVPAKDRSRNVAVLSVKTLNNGMVQLYREP
;
A
#
# COMPACT_ATOMS: atom_id res chain seq x y z
N MET A 1 -45.13 -8.90 36.63
CA MET A 1 -46.43 -8.58 35.97
C MET A 1 -46.78 -7.15 36.34
N PRO A 2 -47.36 -6.32 35.46
CA PRO A 2 -48.02 -6.61 34.17
C PRO A 2 -47.06 -6.41 32.98
N LYS A 3 -47.03 -7.12 31.84
CA LYS A 3 -47.98 -7.76 30.88
C LYS A 3 -48.86 -6.79 30.09
N ILE A 4 -49.00 -7.08 28.77
CA ILE A 4 -49.91 -6.57 27.72
C ILE A 4 -49.19 -5.61 26.73
N GLN A 5 -49.21 -5.76 25.39
CA GLN A 5 -49.80 -6.73 24.45
C GLN A 5 -49.08 -6.62 23.09
N ALA A 6 -49.00 -7.75 22.38
CA ALA A 6 -48.74 -7.80 20.95
C ALA A 6 -50.06 -7.62 20.17
N VAL A 7 -50.05 -6.85 19.08
CA VAL A 7 -51.09 -6.88 18.05
C VAL A 7 -50.44 -6.93 16.66
N SER A 8 -50.85 -7.93 15.90
CA SER A 8 -50.52 -8.21 14.50
C SER A 8 -51.26 -7.31 13.52
N LEU A 9 -50.73 -7.16 12.30
CA LEU A 9 -51.53 -7.23 11.07
C LEU A 9 -50.65 -7.61 9.87
N ALA A 10 -51.27 -8.26 8.89
CA ALA A 10 -50.68 -9.29 8.04
C ALA A 10 -50.48 -8.90 6.56
N LYS A 11 -49.80 -9.82 5.86
CA LYS A 11 -49.86 -10.19 4.43
C LYS A 11 -49.13 -9.34 3.38
N ALA A 12 -48.06 -9.93 2.84
CA ALA A 12 -47.79 -9.91 1.39
C ALA A 12 -47.31 -11.30 0.95
N ALA A 13 -47.91 -11.80 -0.14
CA ALA A 13 -47.88 -13.19 -0.60
C ALA A 13 -46.54 -13.61 -1.23
N SER A 14 -46.20 -14.88 -1.04
CA SER A 14 -45.08 -15.58 -1.68
C SER A 14 -45.57 -16.40 -2.88
N VAL A 15 -44.93 -16.25 -4.05
CA VAL A 15 -45.08 -17.20 -5.17
C VAL A 15 -43.75 -17.94 -5.35
N LYS A 16 -43.79 -19.26 -5.13
CA LYS A 16 -42.71 -20.23 -5.37
C LYS A 16 -42.79 -20.72 -6.83
N ILE A 17 -41.65 -20.82 -7.51
CA ILE A 17 -41.48 -21.75 -8.64
C ILE A 17 -40.14 -22.49 -8.49
N LYS A 18 -40.23 -23.83 -8.46
CA LYS A 18 -39.12 -24.81 -8.47
C LYS A 18 -38.64 -25.09 -9.91
N PRO A 19 -37.40 -25.55 -10.13
CA PRO A 19 -36.87 -25.88 -11.44
C PRO A 19 -37.08 -27.36 -11.82
N SER A 20 -37.18 -27.68 -13.11
CA SER A 20 -36.85 -29.02 -13.62
C SER A 20 -36.13 -28.92 -14.97
N ALA A 21 -35.19 -29.85 -15.17
CA ALA A 21 -34.32 -29.94 -16.32
C ALA A 21 -34.87 -30.91 -17.37
N SER A 22 -34.22 -30.86 -18.55
CA SER A 22 -34.07 -31.91 -19.58
C SER A 22 -34.96 -31.82 -20.83
N SER A 23 -34.36 -31.44 -21.96
CA SER A 23 -34.04 -32.36 -23.07
C SER A 23 -33.54 -31.57 -24.29
N LEU A 24 -32.39 -32.00 -24.83
CA LEU A 24 -31.91 -31.62 -26.15
C LEU A 24 -32.86 -32.17 -27.21
N LYS A 25 -33.23 -31.36 -28.22
CA LYS A 25 -33.42 -31.84 -29.59
C LYS A 25 -32.84 -30.85 -30.60
N VAL A 26 -32.14 -31.45 -31.55
CA VAL A 26 -31.41 -30.90 -32.69
C VAL A 26 -32.35 -30.16 -33.63
N ALA A 27 -31.98 -28.96 -34.07
CA ALA A 27 -32.61 -28.30 -35.22
C ALA A 27 -31.53 -27.77 -36.18
N LYS A 28 -31.64 -28.25 -37.42
CA LYS A 28 -30.77 -28.04 -38.58
C LYS A 28 -30.51 -26.57 -38.90
N ALA A 29 -29.33 -26.32 -39.46
CA ALA A 29 -28.97 -25.08 -40.13
C ALA A 29 -29.96 -24.74 -41.25
N VAL A 30 -30.67 -23.61 -41.11
CA VAL A 30 -31.41 -22.98 -42.21
C VAL A 30 -30.59 -21.79 -42.68
N ARG A 31 -30.11 -21.88 -43.92
CA ARG A 31 -29.39 -20.82 -44.63
C ARG A 31 -30.40 -19.74 -45.02
N VAL A 32 -30.49 -18.65 -44.25
CA VAL A 32 -31.38 -17.52 -44.58
C VAL A 32 -30.71 -16.69 -45.67
N LYS A 33 -31.31 -16.67 -46.86
CA LYS A 33 -30.97 -15.77 -47.97
C LYS A 33 -31.08 -14.32 -47.50
N ALA A 34 -30.16 -13.47 -47.97
CA ALA A 34 -30.15 -12.03 -47.72
C ALA A 34 -31.45 -11.38 -48.25
N GLY A 35 -32.44 -11.24 -47.38
CA GLY A 35 -33.66 -10.47 -47.62
C GLY A 35 -33.44 -9.01 -47.20
N VAL A 36 -33.77 -8.10 -48.12
CA VAL A 36 -33.79 -6.65 -47.97
C VAL A 36 -34.37 -6.23 -46.61
N LYS A 37 -33.60 -5.48 -45.80
CA LYS A 37 -34.08 -4.90 -44.53
C LYS A 37 -35.14 -3.84 -44.84
N LYS A 38 -36.43 -4.16 -44.60
CA LYS A 38 -37.49 -3.13 -44.52
C LYS A 38 -37.14 -2.12 -43.43
N ARG A 39 -37.15 -0.84 -43.80
CA ARG A 39 -36.88 0.31 -42.94
C ARG A 39 -38.03 0.47 -41.95
N ILE A 40 -37.80 0.23 -40.66
CA ILE A 40 -38.77 0.50 -39.59
C ILE A 40 -38.95 2.03 -39.49
N PRO A 41 -40.14 2.61 -39.74
CA PRO A 41 -40.39 4.03 -39.54
C PRO A 41 -40.41 4.33 -38.04
N GLY A 42 -39.68 5.35 -37.59
CA GLY A 42 -39.76 5.84 -36.19
C GLY A 42 -38.49 5.73 -35.34
N ARG A 43 -37.39 5.14 -35.82
CA ARG A 43 -36.08 5.33 -35.15
C ARG A 43 -35.48 6.67 -35.54
N THR A 44 -35.76 7.71 -34.74
CA THR A 44 -35.00 8.96 -34.79
C THR A 44 -33.51 8.66 -34.60
N LYS A 45 -32.66 9.20 -35.48
CA LYS A 45 -31.21 9.08 -35.35
C LYS A 45 -30.81 9.64 -33.97
N PRO A 46 -29.95 8.97 -33.18
CA PRO A 46 -29.50 9.52 -31.91
C PRO A 46 -28.88 10.90 -32.16
N VAL A 47 -29.43 11.93 -31.50
CA VAL A 47 -28.96 13.32 -31.63
C VAL A 47 -27.51 13.36 -31.15
N ARG A 48 -26.57 13.53 -32.09
CA ARG A 48 -25.16 13.72 -31.77
C ARG A 48 -24.97 15.13 -31.22
N ARG A 49 -25.03 15.27 -29.90
CA ARG A 49 -24.76 16.55 -29.22
C ARG A 49 -23.29 16.91 -29.35
N THR A 50 -22.98 18.19 -29.58
CA THR A 50 -21.62 18.71 -29.50
C THR A 50 -21.09 18.63 -28.06
N PRO A 51 -19.76 18.70 -27.84
CA PRO A 51 -19.19 18.71 -26.48
C PRO A 51 -19.77 19.82 -25.60
N ILE A 52 -19.89 21.05 -26.12
CA ILE A 52 -20.49 22.18 -25.38
C ILE A 52 -21.97 21.95 -25.06
N GLN A 53 -22.75 21.32 -25.94
CA GLN A 53 -24.14 20.99 -25.66
C GLN A 53 -24.27 19.95 -24.54
N ARG A 54 -23.40 18.93 -24.52
CA ARG A 54 -23.38 17.94 -23.43
C ARG A 54 -22.99 18.58 -22.10
N ALA A 55 -21.96 19.41 -22.10
CA ALA A 55 -21.53 20.14 -20.93
C ALA A 55 -22.60 21.10 -20.42
N THR A 56 -23.26 21.84 -21.30
CA THR A 56 -24.35 22.76 -20.97
C THR A 56 -25.50 22.02 -20.29
N LEU A 57 -25.88 20.84 -20.79
CA LEU A 57 -26.91 20.01 -20.15
C LEU A 57 -26.49 19.56 -18.75
N ALA A 58 -25.24 19.10 -18.59
CA ALA A 58 -24.74 18.66 -17.29
C ALA A 58 -24.66 19.82 -16.28
N ILE A 59 -24.17 20.99 -16.71
CA ILE A 59 -24.09 22.20 -15.89
C ILE A 59 -25.49 22.69 -15.51
N ASN A 60 -26.46 22.68 -16.43
CA ASN A 60 -27.85 23.04 -16.13
C ASN A 60 -28.51 22.05 -15.18
N ALA A 61 -28.28 20.75 -15.36
CA ALA A 61 -28.77 19.73 -14.45
C ALA A 61 -28.23 19.94 -13.04
N LYS A 62 -26.92 20.14 -12.89
CA LYS A 62 -26.30 20.44 -11.58
C LYS A 62 -26.79 21.76 -11.00
N PHE A 63 -27.00 22.79 -11.81
CA PHE A 63 -27.57 24.05 -11.34
C PHE A 63 -28.97 23.87 -10.76
N ASN A 64 -29.83 23.11 -11.43
CA ASN A 64 -31.18 22.82 -10.97
C ASN A 64 -31.18 21.93 -9.71
N GLU A 65 -30.30 20.93 -9.66
CA GLU A 65 -30.06 20.10 -8.47
C GLU A 65 -29.70 20.93 -7.24
N GLN A 66 -28.92 22.00 -7.43
CA GLN A 66 -28.51 22.94 -6.39
C GLN A 66 -29.55 24.06 -6.12
N GLY A 67 -30.79 23.91 -6.58
CA GLY A 67 -31.91 24.83 -6.33
C GLY A 67 -32.03 25.98 -7.34
N GLY A 68 -31.25 25.97 -8.42
CA GLY A 68 -31.31 26.96 -9.48
C GLY A 68 -31.03 28.39 -8.98
N ALA A 69 -31.71 29.38 -9.59
CA ALA A 69 -31.48 30.79 -9.28
C ALA A 69 -31.97 31.20 -7.87
N LYS A 70 -32.89 30.43 -7.29
CA LYS A 70 -33.37 30.60 -5.90
C LYS A 70 -32.44 29.90 -4.89
N GLY A 71 -31.61 28.97 -5.36
CA GLY A 71 -30.60 28.28 -4.56
C GLY A 71 -29.37 29.14 -4.28
N TRP A 72 -28.44 28.56 -3.52
CA TRP A 72 -27.23 29.26 -3.06
C TRP A 72 -26.32 29.72 -4.20
N LEU A 73 -26.35 29.05 -5.36
CA LEU A 73 -25.56 29.44 -6.54
C LEU A 73 -25.97 30.81 -7.09
N ARG A 74 -27.25 31.21 -6.97
CA ARG A 74 -27.81 32.44 -7.55
C ARG A 74 -27.70 32.50 -9.09
N LYS A 75 -27.98 33.66 -9.67
CA LYS A 75 -27.96 33.88 -11.13
C LYS A 75 -26.55 33.63 -11.71
N ALA A 76 -26.53 33.09 -12.93
CA ALA A 76 -25.30 32.94 -13.69
C ALA A 76 -24.71 34.32 -14.02
N THR A 77 -23.40 34.45 -13.90
CA THR A 77 -22.64 35.67 -14.27
C THR A 77 -21.93 35.52 -15.61
N THR A 78 -21.79 34.29 -16.10
CA THR A 78 -21.29 33.97 -17.42
C THR A 78 -22.20 32.98 -18.13
N GLU A 79 -22.06 32.89 -19.45
CA GLU A 79 -22.53 31.72 -20.20
C GLU A 79 -21.65 30.49 -19.92
N VAL A 80 -22.04 29.34 -20.45
CA VAL A 80 -21.18 28.14 -20.44
C VAL A 80 -20.02 28.37 -21.39
N ARG A 81 -18.80 28.37 -20.88
CA ARG A 81 -17.58 28.59 -21.65
C ARG A 81 -16.67 27.37 -21.54
N GLN A 82 -15.86 27.13 -22.57
CA GLN A 82 -14.82 26.11 -22.52
C GLN A 82 -13.72 26.55 -21.55
N CYS A 83 -13.20 25.61 -20.76
CA CYS A 83 -12.06 25.87 -19.89
C CYS A 83 -10.80 26.17 -20.72
N PRO A 84 -9.89 27.03 -20.21
CA PRO A 84 -8.57 27.29 -20.81
C PRO A 84 -7.75 26.06 -21.20
N ASP A 85 -7.84 24.96 -20.44
CA ASP A 85 -7.15 23.69 -20.75
C ASP A 85 -7.74 22.92 -21.96
N LYS A 86 -8.86 23.41 -22.50
CA LYS A 86 -9.63 22.85 -23.63
C LYS A 86 -10.29 21.49 -23.36
N ILE A 87 -10.29 21.00 -22.12
CA ILE A 87 -10.86 19.69 -21.76
C ILE A 87 -12.31 19.83 -21.31
N GLY A 88 -12.56 20.75 -20.38
CA GLY A 88 -13.84 20.93 -19.72
C GLY A 88 -14.56 22.21 -20.12
N TYR A 89 -15.66 22.45 -19.41
CA TYR A 89 -16.49 23.65 -19.54
C TYR A 89 -16.90 24.12 -18.17
N PHE A 90 -17.19 25.40 -18.02
CA PHE A 90 -17.63 25.96 -16.75
C PHE A 90 -18.69 27.03 -16.94
N ARG A 91 -19.38 27.35 -15.85
CA ARG A 91 -20.21 28.54 -15.71
C ARG A 91 -20.02 29.13 -14.33
N HIS A 92 -19.75 30.44 -14.29
CA HIS A 92 -19.73 31.18 -13.04
C HIS A 92 -21.13 31.66 -12.65
N HIS A 93 -21.38 31.69 -11.36
CA HIS A 93 -22.58 32.21 -10.74
C HIS A 93 -22.19 33.15 -9.60
N ALA A 94 -23.10 34.03 -9.18
CA ALA A 94 -22.79 34.98 -8.11
C ALA A 94 -22.42 34.30 -6.77
N GLY A 95 -22.96 33.10 -6.51
CA GLY A 95 -22.66 32.32 -5.30
C GLY A 95 -21.54 31.28 -5.45
N GLY A 96 -21.04 31.01 -6.66
CA GLY A 96 -20.06 29.93 -6.88
C GLY A 96 -19.80 29.63 -8.35
N SER A 97 -19.36 28.41 -8.65
CA SER A 97 -19.13 27.99 -10.04
C SER A 97 -19.43 26.53 -10.23
N ILE A 98 -19.94 26.18 -11.40
CA ILE A 98 -20.10 24.79 -11.81
C ILE A 98 -19.07 24.51 -12.90
N TYR A 99 -18.26 23.48 -12.70
CA TYR A 99 -17.29 22.98 -13.67
C TYR A 99 -17.67 21.57 -14.12
N TYR A 100 -17.48 21.30 -15.40
CA TYR A 100 -17.73 20.01 -16.03
C TYR A 100 -16.49 19.51 -16.76
N SER A 101 -16.13 18.24 -16.54
CA SER A 101 -15.21 17.51 -17.41
C SER A 101 -15.84 16.17 -17.85
N PRO A 102 -15.41 15.59 -18.98
CA PRO A 102 -15.86 14.25 -19.39
C PRO A 102 -15.57 13.16 -18.35
N SER A 103 -14.48 13.29 -17.58
CA SER A 103 -14.06 12.30 -16.58
C SER A 103 -14.73 12.45 -15.22
N THR A 104 -15.14 13.66 -14.84
CA THR A 104 -15.64 13.95 -13.49
C THR A 104 -17.13 14.26 -13.45
N GLY A 105 -17.74 14.68 -14.56
CA GLY A 105 -19.11 15.23 -14.55
C GLY A 105 -19.14 16.68 -14.09
N ALA A 106 -20.35 17.21 -13.84
CA ALA A 106 -20.55 18.59 -13.43
C ALA A 106 -20.61 18.70 -11.90
N HIS A 107 -19.81 19.57 -11.31
CA HIS A 107 -19.74 19.79 -9.85
C HIS A 107 -19.69 21.27 -9.51
N ALA A 108 -20.34 21.64 -8.40
CA ALA A 108 -20.45 22.99 -7.88
C ALA A 108 -19.42 23.24 -6.77
N VAL A 109 -18.61 24.29 -6.93
CA VAL A 109 -17.61 24.75 -5.95
C VAL A 109 -17.94 26.17 -5.50
N LYS A 110 -17.70 26.49 -4.22
CA LYS A 110 -18.07 27.78 -3.63
C LYS A 110 -17.14 28.26 -2.52
N GLY A 111 -17.43 29.46 -2.03
CA GLY A 111 -16.82 30.03 -0.82
C GLY A 111 -15.29 30.03 -0.83
N ALA A 112 -14.71 29.77 0.33
CA ALA A 112 -13.27 29.76 0.54
C ALA A 112 -12.56 28.65 -0.25
N ILE A 113 -13.21 27.49 -0.46
CA ILE A 113 -12.65 26.38 -1.25
C ILE A 113 -12.47 26.82 -2.71
N ARG A 114 -13.51 27.42 -3.31
CA ARG A 114 -13.43 27.98 -4.66
C ARG A 114 -12.39 29.10 -4.75
N LYS A 115 -12.31 29.97 -3.74
CA LYS A 115 -11.32 31.06 -3.69
C LYS A 115 -9.90 30.50 -3.72
N LEU A 116 -9.57 29.54 -2.86
CA LEU A 116 -8.25 28.91 -2.86
C LEU A 116 -7.94 28.23 -4.20
N TRP A 117 -8.88 27.44 -4.72
CA TRP A 117 -8.71 26.75 -6.00
C TRP A 117 -8.48 27.74 -7.16
N SER A 118 -9.14 28.91 -7.13
CA SER A 118 -8.91 29.97 -8.11
C SER A 118 -7.50 30.57 -8.05
N GLU A 119 -6.97 30.77 -6.85
CA GLU A 119 -5.62 31.28 -6.61
C GLU A 119 -4.55 30.27 -7.05
N GLN A 120 -4.89 28.99 -7.08
CA GLN A 120 -4.03 27.88 -7.51
C GLN A 120 -4.15 27.54 -9.00
N GLY A 121 -4.82 28.40 -9.79
CA GLY A 121 -4.87 28.25 -11.24
C GLY A 121 -6.05 27.43 -11.76
N TRP A 122 -7.09 27.22 -10.96
CA TRP A 122 -8.32 26.53 -11.35
C TRP A 122 -8.04 25.10 -11.89
N GLU A 123 -8.69 24.71 -12.97
CA GLU A 123 -8.54 23.39 -13.60
C GLU A 123 -7.16 23.14 -14.21
N ARG A 124 -6.35 24.20 -14.38
CA ARG A 124 -4.95 24.09 -14.83
C ARG A 124 -3.96 23.86 -13.68
N GLY A 125 -4.38 24.07 -12.43
CA GLY A 125 -3.57 23.80 -11.25
C GLY A 125 -3.46 22.30 -10.95
N ASP A 126 -2.63 21.95 -9.97
CA ASP A 126 -2.34 20.55 -9.61
C ASP A 126 -3.59 19.76 -9.16
N LEU A 127 -4.64 20.45 -8.70
CA LEU A 127 -5.90 19.82 -8.31
C LEU A 127 -6.73 19.34 -9.51
N GLY A 128 -6.66 20.02 -10.67
CA GLY A 128 -7.52 19.73 -11.82
C GLY A 128 -9.01 20.03 -11.56
N TYR A 129 -9.90 19.23 -12.15
CA TYR A 129 -11.35 19.40 -12.02
C TYR A 129 -11.91 18.86 -10.70
N PRO A 130 -12.99 19.46 -10.16
CA PRO A 130 -13.72 18.89 -9.04
C PRO A 130 -14.35 17.53 -9.41
N THR A 131 -14.36 16.63 -8.43
CA THR A 131 -15.00 15.30 -8.48
C THR A 131 -16.18 15.17 -7.52
N THR A 132 -16.34 16.13 -6.61
CA THR A 132 -17.50 16.27 -5.72
C THR A 132 -17.96 17.72 -5.71
N ASP A 133 -19.20 17.94 -5.27
CA ASP A 133 -19.63 19.26 -4.81
C ASP A 133 -18.90 19.62 -3.48
N GLU A 134 -19.18 20.79 -2.91
CA GLU A 134 -18.79 21.09 -1.52
C GLU A 134 -19.66 20.28 -0.54
N GLU A 135 -19.02 19.37 0.19
CA GLU A 135 -19.66 18.50 1.17
C GLU A 135 -19.38 18.98 2.60
N ARG A 136 -20.31 18.65 3.50
CA ARG A 136 -20.13 18.85 4.94
C ARG A 136 -19.14 17.82 5.46
N GLY A 137 -18.13 18.28 6.20
CA GLY A 137 -17.22 17.41 6.95
C GLY A 137 -18.01 16.50 7.88
N ARG A 138 -17.66 15.22 7.92
CA ARG A 138 -18.37 14.20 8.71
C ARG A 138 -17.71 13.94 10.07
N ASN A 139 -16.86 14.85 10.53
CA ASN A 139 -16.30 14.81 11.87
C ASN A 139 -17.38 15.10 12.94
N ALA A 140 -17.08 14.80 14.20
CA ALA A 140 -18.06 14.87 15.30
C ALA A 140 -18.77 16.22 15.42
N ASP A 141 -18.05 17.32 15.19
CA ASP A 141 -18.61 18.68 15.31
C ASP A 141 -19.41 19.07 14.04
N GLY A 142 -19.13 18.44 12.91
CA GLY A 142 -19.80 18.69 11.62
C GLY A 142 -19.59 20.12 11.07
N GLU A 143 -18.57 20.85 11.52
CA GLU A 143 -18.42 22.27 11.18
C GLU A 143 -17.62 22.50 9.89
N GLY A 144 -16.72 21.58 9.54
CA GLY A 144 -15.88 21.73 8.35
C GLY A 144 -16.59 21.46 7.02
N ARG A 145 -15.93 21.80 5.93
CA ARG A 145 -16.35 21.54 4.54
C ARG A 145 -15.19 20.96 3.75
N TYR A 146 -15.47 20.23 2.67
CA TYR A 146 -14.44 19.83 1.73
C TYR A 146 -14.99 19.68 0.31
N SER A 147 -14.10 19.76 -0.67
CA SER A 147 -14.34 19.29 -2.03
C SER A 147 -13.15 18.45 -2.49
N VAL A 148 -13.44 17.34 -3.16
CA VAL A 148 -12.42 16.49 -3.77
C VAL A 148 -12.26 16.87 -5.24
N PHE A 149 -11.02 16.85 -5.70
CA PHE A 149 -10.60 17.15 -7.06
C PHE A 149 -9.81 15.97 -7.63
N GLN A 150 -9.51 15.99 -8.92
CA GLN A 150 -8.76 14.92 -9.59
C GLN A 150 -7.39 14.64 -8.94
N GLY A 151 -6.66 15.70 -8.57
CA GLY A 151 -5.31 15.61 -8.01
C GLY A 151 -5.23 15.69 -6.49
N GLY A 152 -6.32 16.00 -5.80
CA GLY A 152 -6.28 16.32 -4.37
C GLY A 152 -7.64 16.63 -3.77
N ALA A 153 -7.64 17.34 -2.65
CA ALA A 153 -8.84 17.86 -2.01
C ALA A 153 -8.56 19.20 -1.35
N VAL A 154 -9.58 20.04 -1.24
CA VAL A 154 -9.52 21.26 -0.43
C VAL A 154 -10.45 21.11 0.75
N PHE A 155 -9.92 21.27 1.95
CA PHE A 155 -10.65 21.25 3.21
C PHE A 155 -10.81 22.67 3.72
N TRP A 156 -11.91 22.96 4.39
CA TRP A 156 -12.15 24.24 5.03
C TRP A 156 -12.71 24.04 6.44
N LYS A 157 -12.19 24.80 7.40
CA LYS A 157 -12.75 24.95 8.75
C LYS A 157 -12.58 26.40 9.19
N SER A 158 -13.50 26.94 9.99
CA SER A 158 -13.46 28.33 10.46
C SER A 158 -12.12 28.72 11.08
N GLU A 159 -11.52 27.81 11.85
CA GLU A 159 -10.28 28.06 12.59
C GLU A 159 -9.03 28.06 11.69
N TYR A 160 -9.07 27.36 10.54
CA TYR A 160 -7.89 27.09 9.71
C TYR A 160 -7.96 27.67 8.30
N GLY A 161 -9.14 28.11 7.87
CA GLY A 161 -9.39 28.53 6.50
C GLY A 161 -9.38 27.35 5.52
N ALA A 162 -9.25 27.66 4.22
CA ALA A 162 -9.21 26.66 3.16
C ALA A 162 -7.77 26.16 2.95
N ILE A 163 -7.60 24.84 2.93
CA ILE A 163 -6.31 24.14 2.85
C ILE A 163 -6.39 23.07 1.77
N GLN A 164 -5.50 23.17 0.78
CA GLN A 164 -5.27 22.12 -0.22
C GLN A 164 -4.40 21.01 0.37
N LEU A 165 -4.77 19.76 0.06
CA LEU A 165 -3.95 18.57 0.20
C LEU A 165 -3.89 17.83 -1.14
N ASP A 166 -2.70 17.44 -1.57
CA ASP A 166 -2.47 16.64 -2.78
C ASP A 166 -1.42 15.54 -2.57
N GLY A 167 -1.15 14.79 -3.64
CA GLY A 167 -0.01 13.88 -3.69
C GLY A 167 -0.02 12.75 -2.64
N PRO A 168 1.18 12.33 -2.16
CA PRO A 168 1.30 11.24 -1.21
C PRO A 168 0.67 11.52 0.16
N ILE A 169 0.68 12.78 0.62
CA ILE A 169 0.07 13.15 1.90
C ILE A 169 -1.45 13.06 1.82
N TRP A 170 -2.06 13.60 0.75
CA TRP A 170 -3.50 13.41 0.50
C TRP A 170 -3.88 11.94 0.42
N SER A 171 -3.11 11.15 -0.34
CA SER A 171 -3.37 9.71 -0.49
C SER A 171 -3.38 9.01 0.87
N LYS A 172 -2.38 9.27 1.72
CA LYS A 172 -2.33 8.74 3.07
C LYS A 172 -3.49 9.24 3.93
N TYR A 173 -3.78 10.53 3.92
CA TYR A 173 -4.86 11.10 4.73
C TYR A 173 -6.22 10.46 4.39
N ARG A 174 -6.52 10.31 3.10
CA ARG A 174 -7.71 9.60 2.62
C ARG A 174 -7.74 8.15 3.09
N ASP A 175 -6.63 7.42 3.00
CA ASP A 175 -6.53 6.03 3.45
C ASP A 175 -6.73 5.87 4.97
N THR A 176 -6.47 6.93 5.75
CA THR A 176 -6.73 6.97 7.20
C THR A 176 -8.16 7.36 7.56
N GLY A 177 -9.03 7.58 6.58
CA GLY A 177 -10.43 8.01 6.78
C GLY A 177 -10.64 9.53 6.72
N ALA A 178 -9.66 10.30 6.24
CA ALA A 178 -9.68 11.75 6.12
C ALA A 178 -10.13 12.45 7.42
N GLU A 179 -11.07 13.40 7.34
CA GLU A 179 -11.53 14.22 8.46
C GLU A 179 -12.31 13.44 9.52
N VAL A 180 -12.83 12.26 9.16
CA VAL A 180 -13.49 11.31 10.07
C VAL A 180 -12.45 10.42 10.78
N GLY A 181 -11.25 10.34 10.23
CA GLY A 181 -10.14 9.55 10.74
C GLY A 181 -9.53 10.12 12.02
N PRO A 182 -8.51 9.45 12.58
CA PRO A 182 -7.90 9.81 13.86
C PRO A 182 -7.12 11.14 13.82
N LEU A 183 -6.98 11.75 12.64
CA LEU A 183 -6.19 12.96 12.45
C LEU A 183 -7.04 14.23 12.56
N GLY A 184 -8.34 14.18 12.27
CA GLY A 184 -9.21 15.38 12.16
C GLY A 184 -8.84 16.25 10.96
N PHE A 185 -9.27 17.51 10.94
CA PHE A 185 -9.02 18.46 9.84
C PHE A 185 -7.53 18.89 9.75
N PRO A 186 -7.03 19.23 8.54
CA PRO A 186 -5.71 19.84 8.41
C PRO A 186 -5.71 21.24 9.04
N LYS A 187 -4.61 21.60 9.69
CA LYS A 187 -4.43 22.90 10.33
C LYS A 187 -3.63 23.90 9.49
N GLN A 188 -2.88 23.40 8.52
CA GLN A 188 -2.12 24.19 7.57
C GLN A 188 -1.91 23.45 6.25
N ALA A 189 -1.61 24.20 5.18
CA ALA A 189 -1.13 23.65 3.91
C ALA A 189 0.20 22.88 4.08
N GLU A 190 0.46 21.95 3.17
CA GLU A 190 1.70 21.18 3.12
C GLU A 190 2.94 22.09 3.17
N ARG A 191 3.89 21.74 4.04
CA ARG A 191 5.17 22.45 4.18
C ARG A 191 6.34 21.49 4.01
N GLY A 192 7.45 22.00 3.50
CA GLY A 192 8.74 21.30 3.56
C GLY A 192 9.22 21.18 5.00
N THR A 193 9.85 20.06 5.33
CA THR A 193 10.50 19.89 6.64
C THR A 193 11.74 20.79 6.76
N PRO A 194 12.08 21.26 7.96
CA PRO A 194 13.28 22.07 8.21
C PRO A 194 14.60 21.48 7.69
N ASP A 195 14.75 20.16 7.70
CA ASP A 195 15.93 19.45 7.17
C ASP A 195 15.94 19.33 5.63
N ARG A 196 14.91 19.85 4.95
CA ARG A 196 14.70 19.85 3.50
C ARG A 196 14.62 18.47 2.85
N ARG A 197 14.42 17.39 3.63
CA ARG A 197 14.33 16.01 3.12
C ARG A 197 12.91 15.57 2.82
N GLY A 198 11.91 16.20 3.44
CA GLY A 198 10.53 15.75 3.40
C GLY A 198 9.52 16.87 3.41
N ARG A 199 8.27 16.46 3.55
CA ARG A 199 7.11 17.35 3.63
C ARG A 199 6.18 16.87 4.73
N PHE A 200 5.38 17.77 5.28
CA PHE A 200 4.46 17.42 6.34
C PHE A 200 3.21 18.30 6.37
N VAL A 201 2.18 17.75 6.98
CA VAL A 201 0.96 18.46 7.38
C VAL A 201 0.64 18.10 8.83
N HIS A 202 0.29 19.09 9.63
CA HIS A 202 -0.31 18.88 10.94
C HIS A 202 -1.82 18.95 10.81
N PHE A 203 -2.47 18.05 11.52
CA PHE A 203 -3.90 17.95 11.66
C PHE A 203 -4.28 18.22 13.12
N GLU A 204 -5.57 18.30 13.40
CA GLU A 204 -6.10 18.54 14.76
C GLU A 204 -5.51 17.59 15.80
N PHE A 205 -5.43 16.30 15.47
CA PHE A 205 -5.05 15.25 16.42
C PHE A 205 -3.80 14.46 16.00
N GLY A 206 -3.16 14.84 14.89
CA GLY A 206 -2.00 14.12 14.40
C GLY A 206 -1.17 14.86 13.35
N SER A 207 -0.31 14.14 12.66
CA SER A 207 0.50 14.65 11.55
C SER A 207 0.79 13.57 10.54
N ILE A 208 0.92 13.97 9.28
CA ILE A 208 1.45 13.11 8.24
C ILE A 208 2.78 13.69 7.78
N TYR A 209 3.80 12.85 7.75
CA TYR A 209 5.12 13.18 7.21
C TYR A 209 5.40 12.29 6.00
N TYR A 210 6.01 12.87 4.98
CA TYR A 210 6.37 12.21 3.74
C TYR A 210 7.83 12.48 3.37
N THR A 211 8.53 11.42 2.97
CA THR A 211 9.75 11.52 2.16
C THR A 211 9.65 10.53 0.99
N ALA A 212 10.42 10.74 -0.07
CA ALA A 212 10.50 9.78 -1.17
C ALA A 212 10.99 8.39 -0.71
N GLN A 213 11.78 8.35 0.37
CA GLN A 213 12.39 7.15 0.92
C GLN A 213 11.46 6.33 1.82
N THR A 214 10.65 7.00 2.63
CA THR A 214 9.81 6.38 3.68
C THR A 214 8.34 6.25 3.25
N GLY A 215 7.91 7.00 2.25
CA GLY A 215 6.50 7.20 1.96
C GLY A 215 5.81 8.06 3.01
N ALA A 216 4.51 8.28 2.85
CA ALA A 216 3.70 9.06 3.79
C ALA A 216 3.31 8.16 4.97
N CYS A 217 3.54 8.62 6.19
CA CYS A 217 3.18 7.94 7.43
C CYS A 217 2.49 8.92 8.36
N GLU A 218 1.41 8.46 9.01
CA GLU A 218 0.76 9.23 10.05
C GLU A 218 1.42 8.99 11.42
N VAL A 219 1.41 10.00 12.28
CA VAL A 219 1.74 9.88 13.70
C VAL A 219 0.74 10.72 14.47
N HIS A 220 0.10 10.17 15.50
CA HIS A 220 -0.92 10.87 16.28
C HIS A 220 -0.76 10.69 17.80
N GLY A 221 -1.66 11.33 18.55
CA GLY A 221 -1.79 11.15 19.99
C GLY A 221 -0.49 11.36 20.79
N SER A 222 -0.29 10.50 21.80
CA SER A 222 0.84 10.62 22.73
C SER A 222 2.19 10.37 22.05
N ILE A 223 2.26 9.43 21.09
CA ILE A 223 3.50 9.13 20.36
C ILE A 223 3.96 10.36 19.59
N ARG A 224 3.04 11.03 18.88
CA ARG A 224 3.34 12.30 18.22
C ARG A 224 3.80 13.36 19.21
N GLY A 225 3.10 13.52 20.33
CA GLY A 225 3.46 14.51 21.36
C GLY A 225 4.87 14.29 21.92
N TYR A 226 5.23 13.04 22.19
CA TYR A 226 6.59 12.69 22.61
C TYR A 226 7.62 13.01 21.51
N TRP A 227 7.39 12.57 20.28
CA TRP A 227 8.30 12.82 19.16
C TRP A 227 8.51 14.32 18.91
N ALA A 228 7.43 15.11 18.98
CA ALA A 228 7.45 16.55 18.92
C ALA A 228 8.36 17.17 20.00
N SER A 229 8.22 16.71 21.26
CA SER A 229 9.06 17.17 22.39
C SER A 229 10.55 16.86 22.21
N LYS A 230 10.89 15.92 21.32
CA LYS A 230 12.27 15.55 21.00
C LYS A 230 12.81 16.22 19.73
N GLY A 231 12.07 17.17 19.16
CA GLY A 231 12.51 17.92 17.98
C GLY A 231 12.12 17.31 16.64
N TRP A 232 11.07 16.47 16.61
CA TRP A 232 10.47 15.94 15.38
C TRP A 232 11.48 15.15 14.52
N GLU A 233 11.42 15.29 13.19
CA GLU A 233 12.26 14.58 12.21
C GLU A 233 13.74 14.91 12.33
N ARG A 234 14.10 16.03 12.98
CA ARG A 234 15.48 16.41 13.27
C ARG A 234 16.11 15.61 14.40
N ASN A 235 15.33 14.85 15.17
CA ASN A 235 15.87 14.00 16.23
C ASN A 235 16.77 12.90 15.62
N PRO A 236 18.09 12.89 15.88
CA PRO A 236 18.99 11.90 15.29
C PRO A 236 18.71 10.46 15.75
N LYS A 237 18.09 10.27 16.92
CA LYS A 237 17.74 8.95 17.47
C LYS A 237 16.46 8.36 16.89
N LEU A 238 15.58 9.19 16.33
CA LEU A 238 14.31 8.73 15.75
C LEU A 238 14.27 8.97 14.24
N GLY A 239 14.44 10.21 13.78
CA GLY A 239 14.28 10.60 12.38
C GLY A 239 12.81 10.62 11.96
N TYR A 240 12.54 10.27 10.71
CA TYR A 240 11.18 10.22 10.16
C TYR A 240 10.40 8.98 10.59
N PRO A 241 9.05 9.05 10.64
CA PRO A 241 8.22 7.87 10.80
C PRO A 241 8.33 6.94 9.58
N LEU A 242 8.36 5.64 9.87
CA LEU A 242 8.36 4.53 8.93
C LEU A 242 7.09 3.69 9.03
N SER A 243 6.19 3.98 9.95
CA SER A 243 4.88 3.34 10.03
C SER A 243 3.84 4.34 10.51
N ASP A 244 2.59 4.04 10.21
CA ASP A 244 1.47 4.59 10.97
C ASP A 244 1.56 4.07 12.43
N GLU A 245 0.69 4.53 13.31
CA GLU A 245 0.56 3.94 14.64
C GLU A 245 0.03 2.49 14.52
N LEU A 246 0.70 1.54 15.17
CA LEU A 246 0.45 0.09 15.08
C LEU A 246 0.12 -0.49 16.46
N ILE A 247 -0.64 -1.58 16.47
CA ILE A 247 -0.92 -2.40 17.66
C ILE A 247 0.01 -3.63 17.65
N PRO A 248 0.72 -3.95 18.76
CA PRO A 248 1.45 -5.19 18.86
C PRO A 248 0.55 -6.42 18.76
N ASP A 249 0.90 -7.31 17.86
CA ASP A 249 0.29 -8.64 17.74
C ASP A 249 1.30 -9.69 18.19
N ARG A 250 0.90 -10.60 19.09
CA ARG A 250 1.82 -11.62 19.63
C ARG A 250 2.22 -12.68 18.59
N ALA A 251 1.36 -12.92 17.60
CA ALA A 251 1.56 -13.87 16.49
C ALA A 251 2.29 -13.25 15.32
N LEU A 252 1.84 -12.07 14.91
CA LEU A 252 2.29 -11.41 13.69
C LEU A 252 3.39 -10.38 13.95
N GLY A 253 3.52 -9.92 15.18
CA GLY A 253 4.36 -8.80 15.56
C GLY A 253 3.61 -7.47 15.53
N TRP A 254 2.73 -7.27 14.54
CA TRP A 254 1.99 -6.03 14.38
C TRP A 254 0.66 -6.16 13.66
N LYS A 255 -0.25 -5.22 13.96
CA LYS A 255 -1.56 -5.00 13.35
C LYS A 255 -1.83 -3.49 13.20
N SER A 256 -2.58 -3.10 12.16
CA SER A 256 -3.01 -1.71 11.99
C SER A 256 -4.31 -1.44 12.80
N PRO A 257 -4.35 -0.38 13.64
CA PRO A 257 -5.56 0.04 14.35
C PRO A 257 -6.66 0.49 13.40
N LEU A 258 -6.31 1.14 12.28
CA LEU A 258 -7.27 1.64 11.29
C LEU A 258 -8.01 0.49 10.59
N ASN A 259 -7.31 -0.63 10.36
CA ASN A 259 -7.97 -1.82 9.82
C ASN A 259 -8.92 -2.47 10.84
N PHE A 260 -8.79 -2.22 12.15
CA PHE A 260 -9.65 -2.82 13.18
C PHE A 260 -11.12 -2.38 13.06
N ASN A 261 -11.40 -1.21 12.48
CA ASN A 261 -12.77 -0.73 12.25
C ASN A 261 -13.45 -1.34 11.01
N ILE A 262 -12.68 -1.79 10.01
CA ILE A 262 -13.21 -2.57 8.86
C ILE A 262 -13.19 -4.07 9.19
N ALA A 263 -12.29 -4.50 10.07
CA ALA A 263 -11.92 -5.90 10.23
C ALA A 263 -12.41 -6.59 11.51
N ARG A 264 -13.41 -6.03 12.21
CA ARG A 264 -14.32 -6.86 13.02
C ARG A 264 -15.10 -7.88 12.17
N ALA A 265 -14.99 -7.78 10.83
CA ALA A 265 -15.39 -8.79 9.85
C ALA A 265 -14.22 -9.51 9.12
N ALA A 266 -12.93 -9.23 9.40
CA ALA A 266 -11.83 -9.68 8.53
C ALA A 266 -10.51 -10.16 9.17
N PHE A 267 -10.31 -10.09 10.50
CA PHE A 267 -9.07 -10.59 11.12
C PHE A 267 -9.26 -11.89 11.92
N VAL A 268 -9.46 -13.01 11.22
CA VAL A 268 -8.64 -14.24 11.29
C VAL A 268 -9.09 -15.06 10.09
N THR A 269 -8.76 -14.65 8.88
CA THR A 269 -8.75 -15.53 7.72
C THR A 269 -8.35 -14.72 6.51
N ASN A 270 -7.49 -15.33 5.71
CA ASN A 270 -7.44 -15.03 4.29
C ASN A 270 -8.86 -15.00 3.75
N ALA A 271 -9.28 -13.87 3.18
CA ALA A 271 -10.50 -13.83 2.40
C ALA A 271 -10.26 -14.55 1.07
N VAL A 272 -10.12 -15.87 1.12
CA VAL A 272 -10.66 -16.77 0.10
C VAL A 272 -11.23 -17.99 0.80
N LYS A 273 -12.55 -17.99 0.93
CA LYS A 273 -13.39 -19.18 0.98
C LYS A 273 -14.71 -18.76 0.31
N LEU A 274 -15.25 -19.52 -0.64
CA LEU A 274 -15.64 -20.91 -0.43
C LEU A 274 -15.56 -21.80 -1.69
N SER A 275 -15.06 -23.01 -1.43
CA SER A 275 -15.60 -24.30 -1.87
C SER A 275 -17.08 -24.45 -1.48
N SER A 276 -17.95 -25.20 -2.15
CA SER A 276 -17.80 -26.65 -2.27
C SER A 276 -18.67 -27.25 -3.37
N ALA A 277 -18.10 -28.28 -4.01
CA ALA A 277 -18.70 -29.56 -4.35
C ALA A 277 -20.23 -29.63 -4.55
N GLY A 278 -20.62 -30.01 -5.77
CA GLY A 278 -21.97 -30.40 -6.13
C GLY A 278 -22.07 -30.86 -7.59
N SER A 279 -21.43 -31.99 -7.89
CA SER A 279 -21.84 -32.94 -8.93
C SER A 279 -21.73 -32.50 -10.42
N SER A 280 -21.78 -33.42 -11.37
CA SER A 280 -22.05 -34.84 -11.12
C SER A 280 -20.84 -35.59 -10.57
N GLY A 281 -19.63 -35.18 -10.94
CA GLY A 281 -18.39 -35.78 -10.47
C GLY A 281 -17.20 -35.36 -11.32
N VAL A 282 -16.15 -34.93 -10.61
CA VAL A 282 -14.69 -35.02 -10.87
C VAL A 282 -14.14 -34.77 -12.31
N GLY A 283 -13.50 -33.61 -12.46
CA GLY A 283 -12.06 -33.59 -12.78
C GLY A 283 -11.58 -32.96 -14.09
N LYS A 284 -11.40 -31.64 -14.14
CA LYS A 284 -10.26 -30.99 -14.86
C LYS A 284 -9.83 -29.69 -14.17
N VAL A 285 -8.52 -29.54 -13.91
CA VAL A 285 -7.89 -28.40 -13.23
C VAL A 285 -6.87 -27.76 -14.18
N GLY A 286 -6.90 -26.44 -14.41
CA GLY A 286 -5.96 -25.74 -15.31
C GLY A 286 -4.81 -25.07 -14.56
N VAL A 287 -3.55 -25.21 -14.96
CA VAL A 287 -2.38 -24.70 -14.21
C VAL A 287 -1.86 -23.37 -14.79
N ALA A 288 -1.53 -22.38 -13.95
CA ALA A 288 -0.70 -21.21 -14.25
C ALA A 288 0.68 -21.32 -13.56
N THR A 289 1.75 -20.94 -14.24
CA THR A 289 3.15 -21.15 -13.80
C THR A 289 3.85 -19.80 -13.63
N PHE A 290 4.47 -19.56 -12.47
CA PHE A 290 5.35 -18.39 -12.25
C PHE A 290 6.81 -18.71 -12.64
N ALA A 291 7.64 -17.67 -12.83
CA ALA A 291 9.04 -17.77 -13.25
C ALA A 291 9.96 -18.63 -12.33
N ASN A 292 9.47 -19.06 -11.16
CA ASN A 292 10.15 -20.01 -10.25
C ASN A 292 9.64 -21.47 -10.36
N LYS A 293 8.87 -21.81 -11.41
CA LYS A 293 8.26 -23.12 -11.66
C LYS A 293 7.25 -23.62 -10.61
N LYS A 294 6.72 -22.78 -9.70
CA LYS A 294 5.58 -23.16 -8.86
C LYS A 294 4.24 -23.01 -9.61
N LYS A 295 3.47 -24.11 -9.65
CA LYS A 295 2.16 -24.26 -10.33
C LYS A 295 1.00 -23.76 -9.45
N LEU A 296 0.10 -22.98 -10.02
CA LEU A 296 -1.12 -22.43 -9.41
C LEU A 296 -2.32 -22.84 -10.26
N THR A 297 -3.20 -23.71 -9.78
CA THR A 297 -4.28 -24.26 -10.60
C THR A 297 -5.54 -23.36 -10.58
N LEU A 298 -5.89 -22.78 -11.73
CA LEU A 298 -7.07 -21.98 -12.08
C LEU A 298 -8.22 -22.84 -12.66
N ASN A 299 -9.46 -22.37 -12.50
CA ASN A 299 -10.70 -22.98 -13.01
C ASN A 299 -10.95 -22.62 -14.50
N PRO A 300 -11.41 -23.53 -15.40
CA PRO A 300 -11.47 -23.30 -16.86
C PRO A 300 -12.49 -22.28 -17.40
N ALA A 301 -13.27 -21.59 -16.57
CA ALA A 301 -14.36 -20.72 -17.03
C ALA A 301 -13.95 -19.28 -17.43
N LEU A 302 -12.67 -18.93 -17.42
CA LEU A 302 -12.19 -17.56 -17.68
C LEU A 302 -11.34 -17.39 -18.95
N VAL A 303 -11.47 -18.28 -19.93
CA VAL A 303 -10.65 -18.25 -21.16
C VAL A 303 -10.97 -17.07 -22.10
N LYS A 304 -11.86 -16.11 -21.76
CA LYS A 304 -12.21 -15.01 -22.70
C LYS A 304 -12.28 -13.57 -22.17
N LYS A 305 -11.82 -13.22 -20.96
CA LYS A 305 -11.72 -11.79 -20.58
C LYS A 305 -10.44 -11.48 -19.82
N LYS A 306 -9.73 -10.42 -20.28
CA LYS A 306 -8.60 -9.79 -19.59
C LYS A 306 -9.00 -9.52 -18.14
N VAL A 307 -8.33 -10.19 -17.19
CA VAL A 307 -8.55 -10.00 -15.76
C VAL A 307 -7.55 -8.96 -15.24
N PRO A 308 -7.99 -7.85 -14.62
CA PRO A 308 -7.10 -6.85 -14.03
C PRO A 308 -6.39 -7.40 -12.77
N ALA A 309 -5.18 -6.87 -12.49
CA ALA A 309 -4.25 -7.40 -11.47
C ALA A 309 -4.83 -7.44 -10.04
N ASN A 310 -5.87 -6.66 -9.77
CA ASN A 310 -6.61 -6.62 -8.51
C ASN A 310 -7.48 -7.87 -8.24
N MET A 311 -7.60 -8.82 -9.18
CA MET A 311 -8.31 -10.10 -8.98
C MET A 311 -7.37 -11.31 -8.76
N LEU A 312 -6.06 -11.11 -8.65
CA LEU A 312 -5.09 -12.16 -8.35
C LEU A 312 -4.94 -12.33 -6.83
N VAL A 313 -5.57 -13.35 -6.24
CA VAL A 313 -5.47 -13.60 -4.79
C VAL A 313 -4.42 -14.66 -4.48
N ALA A 314 -3.45 -14.31 -3.63
CA ALA A 314 -2.41 -15.20 -3.15
C ALA A 314 -2.95 -16.20 -2.11
N LYS A 315 -2.31 -17.37 -2.01
CA LYS A 315 -2.69 -18.39 -1.01
C LYS A 315 -2.61 -17.85 0.42
N PRO A 316 -3.47 -18.38 1.31
CA PRO A 316 -3.38 -18.20 2.73
C PRO A 316 -1.98 -18.26 3.33
N ILE A 317 -1.56 -17.21 4.03
CA ILE A 317 -0.46 -17.32 4.99
C ILE A 317 -1.00 -18.11 6.19
N VAL A 318 -0.43 -19.30 6.45
CA VAL A 318 -0.82 -20.18 7.57
C VAL A 318 0.34 -20.25 8.55
N GLN A 319 0.12 -19.79 9.78
CA GLN A 319 1.05 -19.91 10.89
C GLN A 319 1.11 -21.37 11.39
N PRO A 320 2.26 -21.88 11.85
CA PRO A 320 2.33 -23.19 12.49
C PRO A 320 1.44 -23.23 13.74
N LYS A 321 0.65 -24.30 13.90
CA LYS A 321 -0.28 -24.47 15.04
C LYS A 321 0.42 -24.29 16.39
N ALA A 322 1.60 -24.85 16.56
CA ALA A 322 2.40 -24.71 17.77
C ALA A 322 2.73 -23.24 18.13
N VAL A 323 2.86 -22.35 17.13
CA VAL A 323 3.05 -20.92 17.37
C VAL A 323 1.77 -20.29 17.91
N LEU A 324 0.62 -20.61 17.31
CA LEU A 324 -0.69 -20.10 17.73
C LEU A 324 -1.06 -20.56 19.15
N ASP A 325 -0.85 -21.83 19.45
CA ASP A 325 -1.12 -22.40 20.78
C ASP A 325 -0.23 -21.75 21.86
N ALA A 326 1.03 -21.44 21.53
CA ALA A 326 1.97 -20.82 22.47
C ALA A 326 1.63 -19.36 22.82
N ILE A 327 0.91 -18.64 21.96
CA ILE A 327 0.64 -17.20 22.12
C ILE A 327 -0.83 -16.89 22.40
N ALA A 328 -1.64 -17.89 22.69
CA ALA A 328 -3.06 -17.74 23.02
C ALA A 328 -3.28 -16.60 24.03
N GLY A 329 -4.00 -15.56 23.60
CA GLY A 329 -4.19 -14.32 24.34
C GLY A 329 -4.55 -13.17 23.39
N GLN A 330 -5.44 -12.29 23.84
CA GLN A 330 -5.92 -11.13 23.07
C GLN A 330 -4.76 -10.23 22.63
N ASP A 331 -4.95 -9.52 21.52
CA ASP A 331 -4.00 -8.53 21.00
C ASP A 331 -3.58 -7.56 22.10
N SER A 332 -2.36 -7.00 21.99
CA SER A 332 -1.96 -5.98 22.94
C SER A 332 -2.86 -4.76 22.80
N GLU A 333 -3.20 -4.14 23.91
CA GLU A 333 -3.89 -2.85 23.89
C GLU A 333 -2.92 -1.66 23.75
N ASN A 334 -1.62 -1.93 23.78
CA ASN A 334 -0.56 -0.95 23.60
C ASN A 334 -0.45 -0.55 22.12
N ARG A 335 0.33 0.50 21.86
CA ARG A 335 0.57 0.97 20.50
C ARG A 335 2.04 1.31 20.30
N TYR A 336 2.49 1.32 19.06
CA TYR A 336 3.86 1.68 18.73
C TYR A 336 3.95 2.28 17.33
N SER A 337 4.98 3.06 17.07
CA SER A 337 5.33 3.54 15.73
C SER A 337 6.80 3.31 15.47
N ASP A 338 7.08 2.89 14.24
CA ASP A 338 8.42 2.65 13.74
C ASP A 338 9.00 3.94 13.17
N PHE A 339 10.25 4.29 13.50
CA PHE A 339 10.97 5.47 13.00
C PHE A 339 12.31 5.08 12.35
N GLU A 340 12.95 5.95 11.58
CA GLU A 340 14.21 5.65 10.87
C GLU A 340 15.29 5.01 11.77
N ASN A 341 15.40 5.44 13.02
CA ASN A 341 16.48 5.03 13.92
C ASN A 341 16.00 4.46 15.26
N GLY A 342 14.68 4.35 15.48
CA GLY A 342 14.13 3.88 16.74
C GLY A 342 12.67 3.46 16.67
N VAL A 343 12.13 2.99 17.79
CA VAL A 343 10.73 2.59 17.93
C VAL A 343 10.17 3.29 19.14
N LEU A 344 9.08 4.03 18.96
CA LEU A 344 8.33 4.61 20.07
C LEU A 344 7.19 3.66 20.45
N PHE A 345 7.01 3.47 21.75
CA PHE A 345 6.01 2.59 22.31
C PHE A 345 5.15 3.36 23.32
N TRP A 346 3.84 3.30 23.12
CA TRP A 346 2.85 3.83 24.03
C TRP A 346 2.20 2.70 24.83
N ASN A 347 2.34 2.78 26.15
CA ASN A 347 1.74 1.84 27.07
C ASN A 347 0.35 2.33 27.47
N ARG A 348 -0.70 1.55 27.20
CA ARG A 348 -2.08 1.96 27.48
C ARG A 348 -2.36 2.09 28.98
N LYS A 349 -1.78 1.22 29.80
CA LYS A 349 -2.02 1.21 31.26
C LYS A 349 -1.42 2.43 31.93
N THR A 350 -0.17 2.76 31.60
CA THR A 350 0.52 3.92 32.19
C THR A 350 0.24 5.21 31.43
N ARG A 351 -0.30 5.12 30.21
CA ARG A 351 -0.49 6.23 29.25
C ARG A 351 0.81 6.96 28.90
N GLN A 352 1.95 6.30 29.06
CA GLN A 352 3.27 6.88 28.81
C GLN A 352 3.86 6.39 27.49
N VAL A 353 4.64 7.26 26.86
CA VAL A 353 5.46 6.93 25.68
C VAL A 353 6.91 6.70 26.12
N SER A 354 7.53 5.67 25.55
CA SER A 354 8.93 5.34 25.76
C SER A 354 9.62 5.07 24.42
N GLU A 355 10.89 5.47 24.32
CA GLU A 355 11.77 5.01 23.26
C GLU A 355 12.28 3.62 23.64
N LEU A 356 11.99 2.62 22.79
CA LEU A 356 12.35 1.24 23.10
C LEU A 356 13.86 1.01 22.94
N SER A 357 14.42 0.24 23.87
CA SER A 357 15.75 -0.33 23.72
C SER A 357 15.69 -1.62 22.88
N PRO A 358 16.69 -1.88 22.04
CA PRO A 358 16.73 -3.10 21.24
C PRO A 358 16.89 -4.34 22.12
N TRP A 359 16.19 -5.41 21.78
CA TRP A 359 16.31 -6.70 22.43
C TRP A 359 17.55 -7.43 21.92
N LEU A 360 18.62 -7.40 22.71
CA LEU A 360 19.95 -7.83 22.27
C LEU A 360 20.10 -9.35 22.15
N ARG A 361 19.54 -10.10 23.10
CA ARG A 361 19.65 -11.56 23.18
C ARG A 361 18.45 -12.18 23.89
N THR A 362 18.10 -13.41 23.54
CA THR A 362 17.10 -14.20 24.29
C THR A 362 17.63 -14.60 25.66
N SER A 363 16.75 -15.06 26.56
CA SER A 363 17.16 -15.58 27.87
C SER A 363 18.05 -16.83 27.76
N ARG A 364 18.00 -17.54 26.62
CA ARG A 364 18.88 -18.68 26.29
C ARG A 364 20.20 -18.27 25.62
N GLY A 365 20.47 -16.97 25.51
CA GLY A 365 21.74 -16.44 24.98
C GLY A 365 21.79 -16.28 23.45
N THR A 366 20.70 -16.55 22.71
CA THR A 366 20.67 -16.34 21.26
C THR A 366 20.79 -14.85 20.94
N SER A 367 21.82 -14.44 20.21
CA SER A 367 21.98 -13.05 19.76
C SER A 367 20.90 -12.67 18.76
N LEU A 368 20.29 -11.50 18.95
CA LEU A 368 19.28 -10.89 18.07
C LEU A 368 19.77 -9.53 17.51
N ARG A 369 21.05 -9.25 17.71
CA ARG A 369 21.76 -8.08 17.19
C ARG A 369 22.92 -8.55 16.32
N PHE A 370 23.06 -7.94 15.14
CA PHE A 370 24.09 -8.33 14.17
C PHE A 370 24.80 -7.10 13.59
N SER A 371 26.13 -7.08 13.63
CA SER A 371 26.92 -6.05 12.94
C SER A 371 26.99 -6.30 11.44
N GLY A 372 27.34 -5.27 10.67
CA GLY A 372 27.56 -5.44 9.22
C GLY A 372 28.54 -6.57 8.89
N VAL A 373 29.59 -6.75 9.71
CA VAL A 373 30.55 -7.86 9.57
C VAL A 373 29.90 -9.21 9.84
N GLN A 374 29.09 -9.33 10.91
CA GLN A 374 28.35 -10.57 11.19
C GLN A 374 27.35 -10.88 10.07
N MET A 375 26.70 -9.86 9.50
CA MET A 375 25.82 -10.01 8.35
C MET A 375 26.58 -10.49 7.10
N ALA A 376 27.78 -9.95 6.85
CA ALA A 376 28.64 -10.41 5.76
C ALA A 376 29.02 -11.89 5.91
N ASN A 377 29.30 -12.34 7.14
CA ASN A 377 29.57 -13.76 7.43
C ASN A 377 28.35 -14.65 7.15
N LYS A 378 27.14 -14.20 7.52
CA LYS A 378 25.88 -14.90 7.20
C LYS A 378 25.66 -15.01 5.68
N VAL A 379 25.88 -13.93 4.95
CA VAL A 379 25.79 -13.92 3.48
C VAL A 379 26.85 -14.82 2.85
N ARG A 380 28.10 -14.78 3.34
CA ARG A 380 29.17 -15.67 2.88
C ARG A 380 28.79 -17.14 3.02
N ALA A 381 28.25 -17.53 4.17
CA ALA A 381 27.86 -18.90 4.45
C ALA A 381 26.73 -19.40 3.52
N GLU A 382 25.82 -18.53 3.12
CA GLU A 382 24.75 -18.89 2.17
C GLU A 382 25.25 -18.91 0.71
N LEU A 383 26.06 -17.92 0.32
CA LEU A 383 26.65 -17.87 -1.03
C LEU A 383 27.63 -19.01 -1.27
N SER A 384 28.42 -19.43 -0.28
CA SER A 384 29.34 -20.57 -0.44
C SER A 384 28.59 -21.88 -0.73
N LYS A 385 27.38 -22.03 -0.19
CA LYS A 385 26.52 -23.19 -0.44
C LYS A 385 25.80 -23.10 -1.78
N LYS A 386 25.23 -21.94 -2.09
CA LYS A 386 24.25 -21.76 -3.17
C LYS A 386 24.84 -21.21 -4.47
N LEU A 387 25.91 -20.42 -4.41
CA LEU A 387 26.53 -19.76 -5.57
C LEU A 387 27.89 -20.39 -5.88
N LYS A 388 27.83 -21.61 -6.46
CA LYS A 388 29.01 -22.32 -6.95
C LYS A 388 29.35 -21.88 -8.37
N LEU A 389 30.52 -21.26 -8.52
CA LEU A 389 31.04 -20.76 -9.80
C LEU A 389 32.15 -21.71 -10.30
N PRO A 390 32.10 -22.18 -11.57
CA PRO A 390 33.14 -23.04 -12.11
C PRO A 390 34.54 -22.41 -12.01
N SER A 391 35.53 -23.20 -11.59
CA SER A 391 36.94 -22.79 -11.45
C SER A 391 37.18 -21.49 -10.68
N CYS A 392 36.24 -21.10 -9.81
CA CYS A 392 36.31 -19.89 -9.00
C CYS A 392 36.04 -20.25 -7.53
N THR A 393 36.83 -19.69 -6.62
CA THR A 393 36.68 -19.86 -5.18
C THR A 393 36.20 -18.57 -4.55
N LEU A 394 35.15 -18.62 -3.73
CA LEU A 394 34.70 -17.48 -2.94
C LEU A 394 35.73 -17.16 -1.86
N THR A 395 36.41 -16.02 -1.97
CA THR A 395 37.50 -15.63 -1.05
C THR A 395 36.97 -14.85 0.14
N SER A 396 36.14 -13.83 -0.10
CA SER A 396 35.60 -12.98 0.97
C SER A 396 34.23 -12.39 0.64
N VAL A 397 33.49 -12.05 1.70
CA VAL A 397 32.33 -11.17 1.66
C VAL A 397 32.57 -10.08 2.69
N VAL A 398 32.55 -8.82 2.26
CA VAL A 398 32.89 -7.67 3.10
C VAL A 398 31.71 -6.70 3.13
N PHE A 399 31.26 -6.33 4.33
CA PHE A 399 30.27 -5.27 4.48
C PHE A 399 30.87 -3.92 4.07
N LYS A 400 30.15 -3.16 3.26
CA LYS A 400 30.59 -1.85 2.78
C LYS A 400 29.83 -0.71 3.44
N ARG A 401 28.50 -0.74 3.34
CA ARG A 401 27.60 0.30 3.86
C ARG A 401 26.16 -0.19 3.87
N VAL A 402 25.25 0.66 4.34
CA VAL A 402 23.82 0.49 4.11
C VAL A 402 23.28 1.55 3.16
N SER A 403 22.16 1.27 2.49
CA SER A 403 21.39 2.27 1.77
C SER A 403 20.70 3.23 2.74
N SER A 404 20.23 4.36 2.22
CA SER A 404 19.10 5.08 2.83
C SER A 404 17.84 4.19 2.84
N TYR A 405 16.79 4.60 3.56
CA TYR A 405 15.50 3.94 3.44
C TYR A 405 14.99 3.97 1.99
N SER A 406 14.30 2.90 1.59
CA SER A 406 13.58 2.84 0.33
C SER A 406 12.30 2.04 0.53
N PHE A 407 11.18 2.58 0.09
CA PHE A 407 9.90 1.87 0.06
C PHE A 407 9.70 1.24 -1.32
N ASP A 408 9.62 -0.09 -1.38
CA ASP A 408 9.41 -0.85 -2.63
C ASP A 408 7.93 -1.20 -2.90
N GLY A 409 7.02 -0.70 -2.06
CA GLY A 409 5.59 -1.01 -2.15
C GLY A 409 5.19 -2.39 -1.60
N ALA A 410 6.15 -3.25 -1.21
CA ALA A 410 5.88 -4.64 -0.81
C ALA A 410 5.98 -4.89 0.71
N GLY A 411 5.93 -3.82 1.52
CA GLY A 411 5.89 -3.92 2.98
C GLY A 411 7.25 -4.07 3.67
N VAL A 412 8.37 -4.07 2.94
CA VAL A 412 9.71 -4.05 3.56
C VAL A 412 10.17 -2.59 3.70
N ARG A 413 10.16 -2.08 4.94
CA ARG A 413 10.62 -0.73 5.29
C ARG A 413 11.95 -0.82 6.03
N ASN A 414 13.02 -1.22 5.34
CA ASN A 414 14.34 -1.32 5.94
C ASN A 414 15.46 -0.84 5.02
N ARG A 415 16.58 -0.43 5.62
CA ARG A 415 17.82 -0.18 4.87
C ARG A 415 18.37 -1.49 4.32
N LYS A 416 19.05 -1.41 3.19
CA LYS A 416 19.71 -2.54 2.54
C LYS A 416 21.19 -2.54 2.86
N HIS A 417 21.75 -3.67 3.27
CA HIS A 417 23.20 -3.85 3.36
C HIS A 417 23.80 -4.01 1.98
N GLU A 418 24.92 -3.33 1.74
CA GLU A 418 25.77 -3.52 0.59
C GLU A 418 26.99 -4.37 0.99
N PHE A 419 27.18 -5.47 0.28
CA PHE A 419 28.32 -6.36 0.43
C PHE A 419 29.17 -6.38 -0.83
N GLU A 420 30.47 -6.44 -0.65
CA GLU A 420 31.42 -6.78 -1.68
C GLU A 420 31.76 -8.27 -1.59
N VAL A 421 31.49 -9.01 -2.65
CA VAL A 421 31.69 -10.46 -2.73
C VAL A 421 32.82 -10.74 -3.71
N ASN A 422 33.91 -11.33 -3.23
CA ASN A 422 35.13 -11.55 -4.00
C ASN A 422 35.31 -13.03 -4.32
N TYR A 423 35.57 -13.32 -5.59
CA TYR A 423 35.95 -14.63 -6.10
C TYR A 423 37.32 -14.56 -6.73
N ARG A 424 38.13 -15.61 -6.56
CA ARG A 424 39.40 -15.80 -7.24
C ARG A 424 39.33 -16.99 -8.17
N GLY A 425 39.81 -16.83 -9.39
CA GLY A 425 39.92 -17.89 -10.38
C GLY A 425 40.98 -17.53 -11.40
N SER A 426 40.77 -17.95 -12.65
CA SER A 426 41.66 -17.61 -13.77
C SER A 426 40.87 -17.17 -14.99
N THR A 427 41.46 -16.35 -15.85
CA THR A 427 40.89 -15.90 -17.12
C THR A 427 41.88 -16.12 -18.26
N LEU A 428 41.38 -16.26 -19.50
CA LEU A 428 42.21 -16.46 -20.67
C LEU A 428 42.78 -15.13 -21.15
N VAL A 429 44.11 -15.02 -21.20
CA VAL A 429 44.84 -13.85 -21.71
C VAL A 429 45.90 -14.34 -22.68
N ALA A 430 45.80 -13.97 -23.95
CA ALA A 430 46.72 -14.41 -25.01
C ALA A 430 46.95 -15.94 -25.02
N GLY A 431 45.87 -16.72 -24.97
CA GLY A 431 45.92 -18.18 -25.00
C GLY A 431 46.35 -18.87 -23.68
N LYS A 432 46.79 -18.13 -22.66
CA LYS A 432 47.20 -18.69 -21.36
C LYS A 432 46.23 -18.29 -20.24
N TYR A 433 45.95 -19.21 -19.33
CA TYR A 433 45.14 -18.91 -18.14
C TYR A 433 45.98 -18.17 -17.10
N LYS A 434 45.59 -16.94 -16.77
CA LYS A 434 46.22 -16.13 -15.72
C LYS A 434 45.26 -15.92 -14.54
N PRO A 435 45.76 -15.79 -13.29
CA PRO A 435 44.90 -15.49 -12.14
C PRO A 435 44.06 -14.22 -12.36
N ALA A 436 42.80 -14.26 -11.96
CA ALA A 436 41.89 -13.15 -12.10
C ALA A 436 40.85 -13.12 -10.97
N ASP A 437 40.44 -11.90 -10.60
CA ASP A 437 39.40 -11.68 -9.60
C ASP A 437 38.08 -11.32 -10.26
N LEU A 438 37.01 -11.84 -9.68
CA LEU A 438 35.64 -11.42 -9.94
C LEU A 438 35.09 -10.81 -8.64
N THR A 439 34.76 -9.52 -8.69
CA THR A 439 34.19 -8.80 -7.54
C THR A 439 32.78 -8.35 -7.86
N LEU A 440 31.84 -8.78 -7.02
CA LEU A 440 30.42 -8.44 -7.12
C LEU A 440 30.04 -7.45 -6.01
N ARG A 441 29.09 -6.57 -6.31
CA ARG A 441 28.34 -5.81 -5.31
C ARG A 441 27.01 -6.52 -5.12
N VAL A 442 26.66 -6.89 -3.89
CA VAL A 442 25.41 -7.58 -3.58
C VAL A 442 24.67 -6.80 -2.51
N TRP A 443 23.40 -6.52 -2.75
CA TRP A 443 22.52 -5.82 -1.81
C TRP A 443 21.58 -6.81 -1.14
N ALA A 444 21.42 -6.71 0.17
CA ALA A 444 20.49 -7.53 0.92
C ALA A 444 19.62 -6.69 1.87
N VAL A 445 18.41 -7.15 2.12
CA VAL A 445 17.49 -6.55 3.08
C VAL A 445 17.18 -7.54 4.19
N VAL A 446 16.98 -7.03 5.41
CA VAL A 446 16.59 -7.80 6.58
C VAL A 446 15.16 -7.49 6.96
N SER A 447 14.38 -8.52 7.28
CA SER A 447 12.96 -8.40 7.64
C SER A 447 12.56 -9.41 8.71
N TRP A 448 11.52 -9.07 9.47
CA TRP A 448 10.81 -10.04 10.30
C TRP A 448 9.91 -10.92 9.44
N ASN A 449 10.03 -12.24 9.62
CA ASN A 449 9.12 -13.22 9.06
C ASN A 449 8.20 -13.74 10.17
N PRO A 450 6.92 -13.29 10.20
CA PRO A 450 6.00 -13.71 11.24
C PRO A 450 5.66 -15.20 11.16
N ILE A 451 5.68 -15.81 9.96
CA ILE A 451 5.25 -17.20 9.72
C ILE A 451 6.19 -18.19 10.42
N HIS A 452 7.48 -17.97 10.25
CA HIS A 452 8.52 -18.83 10.82
C HIS A 452 9.10 -18.26 12.10
N ARG A 453 8.60 -17.09 12.54
CA ARG A 453 9.15 -16.30 13.64
C ARG A 453 10.67 -16.18 13.54
N SER A 454 11.14 -15.66 12.41
CA SER A 454 12.57 -15.55 12.11
C SER A 454 12.94 -14.17 11.60
N ILE A 455 14.20 -13.80 11.83
CA ILE A 455 14.85 -12.69 11.14
C ILE A 455 15.42 -13.25 9.85
N ASP A 456 14.86 -12.81 8.73
CA ASP A 456 15.22 -13.28 7.40
C ASP A 456 16.06 -12.24 6.67
N LEU A 457 17.04 -12.70 5.90
CA LEU A 457 17.77 -11.92 4.90
C LEU A 457 17.36 -12.35 3.51
N ALA A 458 17.18 -11.38 2.62
CA ALA A 458 16.96 -11.61 1.21
C ALA A 458 17.91 -10.76 0.37
N LEU A 459 18.58 -11.39 -0.61
CA LEU A 459 19.35 -10.66 -1.61
C LEU A 459 18.36 -9.94 -2.54
N THR A 460 18.55 -8.66 -2.79
CA THR A 460 17.59 -7.84 -3.55
C THR A 460 18.12 -7.47 -4.93
N HIS A 461 19.42 -7.25 -5.03
CA HIS A 461 20.07 -6.82 -6.26
C HIS A 461 21.56 -7.18 -6.23
N PHE A 462 22.18 -7.33 -7.41
CA PHE A 462 23.62 -7.43 -7.52
C PHE A 462 24.14 -6.70 -8.77
N GLY A 463 25.41 -6.31 -8.72
CA GLY A 463 26.16 -5.74 -9.83
C GLY A 463 27.61 -6.20 -9.81
N TYR A 464 28.37 -5.78 -10.80
CA TYR A 464 29.80 -6.12 -10.92
C TYR A 464 30.65 -4.91 -10.57
N ARG A 465 31.66 -5.10 -9.71
CA ARG A 465 32.71 -4.10 -9.46
C ARG A 465 33.93 -4.38 -10.33
N LYS A 466 34.32 -5.64 -10.46
CA LYS A 466 35.41 -6.12 -11.32
C LYS A 466 34.98 -7.42 -11.97
N ARG A 467 35.05 -7.51 -13.30
CA ARG A 467 34.53 -8.66 -14.05
C ARG A 467 35.39 -8.95 -15.29
N PRO A 468 36.22 -10.00 -15.27
CA PRO A 468 36.83 -10.55 -16.47
C PRO A 468 35.75 -11.03 -17.46
N ALA A 469 36.01 -10.92 -18.76
CA ALA A 469 35.03 -11.32 -19.78
C ALA A 469 34.76 -12.84 -19.76
N LYS A 470 35.83 -13.64 -19.65
CA LYS A 470 35.81 -15.10 -19.70
C LYS A 470 36.63 -15.73 -18.58
N MET A 471 35.98 -15.98 -17.44
CA MET A 471 36.55 -16.81 -16.37
C MET A 471 36.61 -18.28 -16.82
N LYS A 472 37.65 -19.00 -16.39
CA LYS A 472 37.84 -20.43 -16.70
C LYS A 472 36.59 -21.24 -16.33
N GLY A 473 36.13 -22.09 -17.25
CA GLY A 473 34.92 -22.89 -17.07
C GLY A 473 33.61 -22.10 -17.23
N MET A 474 33.66 -20.87 -17.75
CA MET A 474 32.48 -20.06 -18.11
C MET A 474 32.63 -19.57 -19.56
N SER A 475 31.55 -19.64 -20.35
CA SER A 475 31.52 -19.12 -21.72
C SER A 475 31.50 -17.59 -21.77
N ASP A 476 30.63 -16.99 -20.96
CA ASP A 476 30.62 -15.57 -20.62
C ASP A 476 30.38 -15.42 -19.11
N THR A 477 31.22 -14.64 -18.44
CA THR A 477 31.16 -14.49 -16.98
C THR A 477 29.89 -13.78 -16.52
N ARG A 478 29.40 -12.77 -17.26
CA ARG A 478 28.20 -12.01 -16.88
C ARG A 478 26.97 -12.91 -16.92
N VAL A 479 26.78 -13.65 -18.01
CA VAL A 479 25.66 -14.57 -18.21
C VAL A 479 25.74 -15.73 -17.22
N SER A 480 26.93 -16.31 -17.03
CA SER A 480 27.12 -17.47 -16.16
C SER A 480 26.87 -17.17 -14.68
N VAL A 481 27.31 -15.99 -14.22
CA VAL A 481 27.07 -15.51 -12.85
C VAL A 481 25.62 -15.09 -12.69
N GLY A 482 25.06 -14.33 -13.64
CA GLY A 482 23.66 -13.90 -13.62
C GLY A 482 22.69 -15.07 -13.50
N ARG A 483 22.82 -16.10 -14.36
CA ARG A 483 21.99 -17.31 -14.31
C ARG A 483 21.98 -18.02 -12.96
N ARG A 484 23.04 -17.88 -12.16
CA ARG A 484 23.17 -18.51 -10.83
C ARG A 484 22.74 -17.59 -9.69
N LEU A 485 22.89 -16.27 -9.84
CA LEU A 485 22.49 -15.28 -8.83
C LEU A 485 21.03 -14.87 -8.94
N ASP A 486 20.49 -14.71 -10.15
CA ASP A 486 19.11 -14.28 -10.37
C ASP A 486 18.10 -15.14 -9.59
N PRO A 487 18.22 -16.49 -9.56
CA PRO A 487 17.30 -17.33 -8.78
C PRO A 487 17.41 -17.13 -7.27
N LEU A 488 18.53 -16.61 -6.77
CA LEU A 488 18.78 -16.36 -5.34
C LEU A 488 18.22 -15.01 -4.88
N LEU A 489 17.89 -14.11 -5.80
CA LEU A 489 17.23 -12.86 -5.46
C LEU A 489 15.86 -13.14 -4.85
N TRP A 490 15.55 -12.41 -3.78
CA TRP A 490 14.34 -12.52 -2.96
C TRP A 490 14.11 -13.89 -2.30
N GLN A 491 15.04 -14.84 -2.43
CA GLN A 491 15.06 -15.99 -1.54
C GLN A 491 15.35 -15.52 -0.12
N ARG A 492 14.58 -16.04 0.84
CA ARG A 492 14.75 -15.73 2.26
C ARG A 492 15.66 -16.75 2.91
N PHE A 493 16.65 -16.26 3.63
CA PHE A 493 17.57 -17.06 4.45
C PHE A 493 17.38 -16.67 5.91
N VAL A 494 17.15 -17.67 6.76
CA VAL A 494 16.98 -17.44 8.19
C VAL A 494 18.34 -17.08 8.80
N ILE A 495 18.43 -15.92 9.45
CA ILE A 495 19.64 -15.48 10.17
C ILE A 495 19.59 -15.90 11.63
N ALA A 496 18.40 -15.74 12.24
CA ALA A 496 18.11 -16.08 13.62
C ALA A 496 16.62 -16.38 13.80
N SER A 497 16.32 -17.41 14.59
CA SER A 497 14.96 -17.71 15.02
C SER A 497 14.63 -16.94 16.29
N VAL A 498 13.40 -16.45 16.40
CA VAL A 498 12.89 -15.74 17.56
C VAL A 498 11.82 -16.61 18.22
N PRO A 499 11.96 -16.93 19.52
CA PRO A 499 11.01 -17.82 20.17
C PRO A 499 9.63 -17.15 20.32
N ALA A 500 8.59 -17.97 20.43
CA ALA A 500 7.24 -17.50 20.77
C ALA A 500 7.16 -16.98 22.21
N LYS A 501 7.92 -17.60 23.12
CA LYS A 501 8.08 -17.20 24.51
C LYS A 501 9.55 -17.03 24.87
N ASP A 502 9.86 -16.01 25.65
CA ASP A 502 11.15 -15.87 26.31
C ASP A 502 10.91 -15.95 27.82
N ARG A 503 11.46 -16.98 28.47
CA ARG A 503 11.02 -17.45 29.79
C ARG A 503 9.51 -17.76 29.77
N SER A 504 8.72 -17.13 30.65
CA SER A 504 7.26 -17.29 30.74
C SER A 504 6.45 -16.25 29.94
N ARG A 505 7.11 -15.28 29.27
CA ARG A 505 6.44 -14.17 28.59
C ARG A 505 6.31 -14.42 27.09
N ASN A 506 5.13 -14.16 26.53
CA ASN A 506 4.94 -14.15 25.07
C ASN A 506 5.72 -12.98 24.47
N VAL A 507 6.30 -13.20 23.30
CA VAL A 507 7.12 -12.22 22.59
C VAL A 507 6.35 -11.66 21.40
N ALA A 508 6.01 -10.38 21.43
CA ALA A 508 5.55 -9.64 20.26
C ALA A 508 6.73 -8.87 19.64
N VAL A 509 7.11 -9.25 18.41
CA VAL A 509 8.17 -8.54 17.67
C VAL A 509 7.59 -7.32 16.99
N LEU A 510 8.03 -6.13 17.38
CA LEU A 510 7.47 -4.89 16.85
C LEU A 510 8.19 -4.45 15.57
N SER A 511 9.51 -4.61 15.53
CA SER A 511 10.32 -4.12 14.42
C SER A 511 11.66 -4.83 14.34
N VAL A 512 12.16 -5.01 13.11
CA VAL A 512 13.55 -5.40 12.82
C VAL A 512 14.17 -4.27 11.99
N LYS A 513 15.17 -3.61 12.55
CA LYS A 513 15.81 -2.44 11.95
C LYS A 513 17.23 -2.71 11.52
N THR A 514 17.60 -2.12 10.40
CA THR A 514 18.98 -1.92 9.98
C THR A 514 19.28 -0.43 10.15
N LEU A 515 20.18 -0.11 11.08
CA LEU A 515 20.63 1.26 11.35
C LEU A 515 21.65 1.75 10.31
N ASN A 516 21.88 3.08 10.27
CA ASN A 516 22.85 3.72 9.37
C ASN A 516 24.28 3.15 9.48
N ASN A 517 24.67 2.62 10.64
CA ASN A 517 25.98 2.00 10.86
C ASN A 517 26.02 0.50 10.46
N GLY A 518 24.96 -0.04 9.86
CA GLY A 518 24.87 -1.44 9.46
C GLY A 518 24.42 -2.40 10.55
N MET A 519 24.18 -1.92 11.78
CA MET A 519 23.68 -2.77 12.85
C MET A 519 22.23 -3.18 12.60
N VAL A 520 21.97 -4.49 12.66
CA VAL A 520 20.63 -5.07 12.72
C VAL A 520 20.21 -5.20 14.18
N GLN A 521 19.00 -4.72 14.49
CA GLN A 521 18.41 -4.74 15.83
C GLN A 521 16.95 -5.18 15.78
N LEU A 522 16.52 -5.87 16.82
CA LEU A 522 15.15 -6.33 17.02
C LEU A 522 14.52 -5.53 18.16
N TYR A 523 13.28 -5.11 17.99
CA TYR A 523 12.47 -4.46 19.02
C TYR A 523 11.26 -5.33 19.33
N ARG A 524 10.95 -5.47 20.61
CA ARG A 524 9.79 -6.22 21.07
C ARG A 524 8.97 -5.41 22.05
N GLU A 525 7.73 -5.84 22.27
CA GLU A 525 6.95 -5.36 23.39
C GLU A 525 7.70 -5.63 24.72
N PRO A 526 7.84 -4.61 25.59
CA PRO A 526 8.56 -4.72 26.87
C PRO A 526 8.14 -5.89 27.77
#